data_AF-A0A2E8SWI6-F1
#
_entry.id   AF-A0A2E8SWI6-F1
#
_cell.length_a   1.000
_cell.length_b   1.000
_cell.length_c   1.000
_cell.angle_alpha   90.00
_cell.angle_beta   90.00
_cell.angle_gamma   90.00
#
_symmetry.space_group_name_H-M   'P 1'
#
loop_
_entity.id
_entity.type
_entity.pdbx_description
1 polymer ?
#
loop_
_entity_poly.entity_id
_entity_poly.type
_entity_poly.pdbx_seq_one_letter_code
_entity_poly.pdbx_strand_id
1 'polypeptide(L)'
;IITGQGEVDALSFAPAEDVIEHHQDDDGWTLTVKQDPQSVLSAAMKAEANLTSWAPVRPNLVEWLCAATGMSVDDISLEVASSAMLPMRSVEVSEDE
;
A
#
# COMPACT_ATOMS: atom_id res chain seq x y z
N ILE A 1 -9.60 -2.07 2.65
CA ILE A 1 -10.45 -1.16 1.85
C ILE A 1 -11.82 -1.82 1.73
N ILE A 2 -12.85 -1.10 2.16
CA ILE A 2 -14.25 -1.49 2.07
C ILE A 2 -14.94 -0.42 1.24
N THR A 3 -15.72 -0.80 0.24
CA THR A 3 -16.46 0.12 -0.62
C THR A 3 -17.92 -0.30 -0.68
N GLY A 4 -18.81 0.68 -0.67
CA GLY A 4 -20.23 0.47 -0.79
C GLY A 4 -20.94 1.66 -1.41
N GLN A 5 -22.25 1.52 -1.56
CA GLN A 5 -23.14 2.53 -2.13
C GLN A 5 -24.19 2.97 -1.12
N GLY A 6 -24.80 4.12 -1.39
CA GLY A 6 -25.87 4.71 -0.59
C GLY A 6 -25.39 5.56 0.57
N GLU A 7 -26.35 6.20 1.23
CA GLU A 7 -26.11 7.12 2.34
C GLU A 7 -25.98 6.32 3.65
N VAL A 8 -24.74 6.03 4.05
CA VAL A 8 -24.40 5.42 5.34
C VAL A 8 -23.30 6.21 6.01
N ASP A 9 -23.25 6.18 7.34
CA ASP A 9 -22.10 6.72 8.08
C ASP A 9 -20.96 5.70 8.06
N ALA A 10 -20.14 5.71 7.01
CA ALA A 10 -19.04 4.76 6.83
C ALA A 10 -17.99 4.85 7.95
N LEU A 11 -17.83 6.02 8.57
CA LEU A 11 -16.90 6.24 9.67
C LEU A 11 -17.34 5.51 10.96
N SER A 12 -18.62 5.18 11.10
CA SER A 12 -19.13 4.42 12.25
C SER A 12 -18.66 2.97 12.30
N PHE A 13 -18.14 2.43 11.19
CA PHE A 13 -17.73 1.03 11.09
C PHE A 13 -16.36 0.73 11.72
N ALA A 14 -15.55 1.76 11.98
CA ALA A 14 -14.20 1.62 12.50
C ALA A 14 -13.90 2.70 13.56
N PRO A 15 -13.00 2.44 14.52
CA PRO A 15 -12.53 3.48 15.41
C PRO A 15 -11.71 4.52 14.62
N ALA A 16 -11.82 5.80 14.99
CA ALA A 16 -11.20 6.90 14.24
C ALA A 16 -9.67 6.79 14.12
N GLU A 17 -9.01 6.13 15.06
CA GLU A 17 -7.56 5.88 15.04
C GLU A 17 -7.11 4.89 13.95
N ASP A 18 -8.02 4.03 13.49
CA ASP A 18 -7.75 3.01 12.47
C ASP A 18 -8.13 3.47 11.06
N VAL A 19 -8.84 4.59 10.91
CA VAL A 19 -9.20 5.13 9.60
C VAL A 19 -8.00 5.80 8.96
N ILE A 20 -7.52 5.22 7.87
CA ILE A 20 -6.44 5.79 7.05
C ILE A 20 -7.03 6.82 6.09
N GLU A 21 -8.12 6.47 5.42
CA GLU A 21 -8.73 7.29 4.40
C GLU A 21 -10.24 7.01 4.34
N HIS A 22 -11.00 8.06 4.09
CA HIS A 22 -12.43 8.02 3.91
C HIS A 22 -12.83 8.91 2.75
N HIS A 23 -13.65 8.38 1.86
CA HIS A 23 -14.26 9.11 0.76
C HIS A 23 -15.75 8.81 0.75
N GLN A 24 -16.58 9.84 0.59
CA GLN A 24 -18.02 9.71 0.46
C GLN A 24 -18.54 10.79 -0.47
N ASP A 25 -19.37 10.37 -1.43
CA ASP A 25 -20.03 11.19 -2.43
C ASP A 25 -21.47 10.69 -2.64
N ASP A 26 -22.18 11.25 -3.63
CA ASP A 26 -23.58 10.91 -3.92
C ASP A 26 -23.77 9.48 -4.47
N ASP A 27 -22.74 8.87 -5.06
CA ASP A 27 -22.75 7.52 -5.64
C ASP A 27 -22.37 6.45 -4.61
N GLY A 28 -21.49 6.78 -3.66
CA GLY A 28 -21.13 5.84 -2.61
C GLY A 28 -20.03 6.30 -1.67
N TRP A 29 -19.40 5.31 -1.04
CA TRP A 29 -18.43 5.51 0.02
C TRP A 29 -17.31 4.49 -0.06
N THR A 30 -16.11 4.91 0.34
CA THR A 30 -14.93 4.07 0.48
C THR A 30 -14.26 4.35 1.81
N LEU A 31 -13.95 3.28 2.53
CA LEU A 31 -13.26 3.31 3.82
C LEU A 31 -11.99 2.45 3.76
N THR A 32 -10.85 3.08 4.03
CA THR A 32 -9.56 2.41 4.17
C THR A 32 -9.17 2.40 5.64
N VAL A 33 -8.98 1.20 6.19
CA VAL A 33 -8.61 0.99 7.59
C VAL A 33 -7.25 0.30 7.71
N LYS A 34 -6.50 0.66 8.76
CA LYS A 34 -5.15 0.14 9.02
C LYS A 34 -5.17 -1.25 9.63
N GLN A 35 -6.02 -1.46 10.64
CA GLN A 35 -6.09 -2.70 11.39
C GLN A 35 -7.49 -3.30 11.33
N ASP A 36 -7.55 -4.60 11.58
CA ASP A 36 -8.78 -5.40 11.68
C ASP A 36 -9.85 -5.15 10.60
N PRO A 37 -9.52 -5.35 9.31
CA PRO A 37 -10.49 -5.17 8.22
C PRO A 37 -11.67 -6.14 8.31
N GLN A 38 -11.58 -7.22 9.08
CA GLN A 38 -12.65 -8.20 9.24
C GLN A 38 -13.73 -7.70 10.21
N SER A 39 -13.36 -7.06 11.31
CA SER A 39 -14.33 -6.44 12.22
C SER A 39 -15.08 -5.29 11.55
N VAL A 40 -14.39 -4.46 10.77
CA VAL A 40 -15.00 -3.35 10.04
C VAL A 40 -15.95 -3.86 8.95
N LEU A 41 -15.56 -4.89 8.20
CA LEU A 41 -16.45 -5.56 7.24
C LEU A 41 -17.71 -6.12 7.95
N SER A 42 -17.52 -6.75 9.10
CA SER A 42 -18.63 -7.30 9.90
C SER A 42 -19.56 -6.21 10.42
N ALA A 43 -19.03 -5.05 10.81
CA ALA A 43 -19.82 -3.90 11.23
C ALA A 43 -20.65 -3.33 10.07
N ALA A 44 -20.05 -3.17 8.89
CA ALA A 44 -20.74 -2.73 7.69
C ALA A 44 -21.86 -3.70 7.27
N MET A 45 -21.63 -5.02 7.35
CA MET A 45 -22.65 -6.03 7.10
C MET A 45 -23.80 -5.97 8.12
N LYS A 46 -23.51 -5.75 9.41
CA LYS A 46 -24.52 -5.60 10.46
C LYS A 46 -25.35 -4.33 10.32
N ALA A 47 -24.76 -3.28 9.78
CA ALA A 47 -25.44 -2.04 9.44
C ALA A 47 -26.26 -2.13 8.15
N GLU A 48 -26.33 -3.32 7.52
CA GLU A 48 -27.02 -3.57 6.26
C GLU A 48 -26.53 -2.64 5.13
N ALA A 49 -25.25 -2.23 5.21
CA ALA A 49 -24.65 -1.36 4.21
C ALA A 49 -24.54 -2.10 2.87
N ASN A 50 -24.82 -1.40 1.77
CA ASN A 50 -24.75 -1.98 0.44
C ASN A 50 -23.30 -2.06 -0.04
N LEU A 51 -22.61 -3.13 0.35
CA LEU A 51 -21.21 -3.38 0.02
C LEU A 51 -21.04 -3.78 -1.44
N THR A 52 -20.18 -3.08 -2.17
CA THR A 52 -19.86 -3.39 -3.57
C THR A 52 -18.50 -4.07 -3.72
N SER A 53 -17.55 -3.82 -2.81
CA SER A 53 -16.23 -4.44 -2.87
C SER A 53 -15.53 -4.45 -1.51
N TRP A 54 -14.66 -5.45 -1.31
CA TRP A 54 -13.78 -5.56 -0.16
C TRP A 54 -12.42 -6.14 -0.56
N ALA A 55 -11.34 -5.52 -0.08
CA ALA A 55 -9.99 -6.04 -0.21
C ALA A 55 -9.10 -5.66 0.98
N PRO A 56 -8.22 -6.55 1.45
CA PRO A 56 -7.15 -6.18 2.38
C PRO A 56 -6.21 -5.15 1.73
N VAL A 57 -5.74 -4.18 2.50
CA VAL A 57 -4.72 -3.23 2.03
C VAL A 57 -3.45 -4.02 1.78
N ARG A 58 -2.92 -3.97 0.55
CA ARG A 58 -1.66 -4.64 0.24
C ARG A 58 -0.49 -3.85 0.83
N PRO A 59 0.51 -4.52 1.44
CA PRO A 59 1.70 -3.84 1.93
C PRO A 59 2.43 -3.14 0.77
N ASN A 60 2.95 -1.95 1.03
CA ASN A 60 3.73 -1.19 0.08
C ASN A 60 5.16 -1.77 -0.08
N LEU A 61 5.96 -1.25 -1.02
CA LEU A 61 7.31 -1.77 -1.30
C LEU A 61 8.21 -1.76 -0.05
N VAL A 62 8.13 -0.73 0.78
CA VAL A 62 8.94 -0.61 1.99
C VAL A 62 8.52 -1.66 3.01
N GLU A 63 7.22 -1.87 3.19
CA GLU A 63 6.69 -2.93 4.07
C GLU A 63 7.10 -4.32 3.60
N TRP A 64 7.10 -4.56 2.28
CA TRP A 64 7.63 -5.78 1.68
C TRP A 64 9.12 -5.98 1.98
N LEU A 65 9.93 -4.93 1.82
CA LEU A 65 11.36 -4.98 2.12
C LEU A 65 11.60 -5.28 3.60
N CYS A 66 10.92 -4.56 4.49
CA CYS A 66 11.03 -4.77 5.94
C CYS A 66 10.65 -6.20 6.34
N ALA A 67 9.57 -6.75 5.78
CA ALA A 67 9.14 -8.12 6.05
C ALA A 67 10.13 -9.18 5.53
N ALA A 68 10.76 -8.92 4.37
CA ALA A 68 11.69 -9.87 3.75
C ALA A 68 13.08 -9.85 4.39
N THR A 69 13.55 -8.69 4.88
CA THR A 69 14.90 -8.53 5.43
C THR A 69 14.93 -8.51 6.96
N GLY A 70 13.78 -8.32 7.62
CA GLY A 70 13.70 -8.12 9.07
C GLY A 70 14.25 -6.76 9.53
N MET A 71 14.54 -5.85 8.59
CA MET A 71 15.06 -4.51 8.88
C MET A 71 13.90 -3.55 9.19
N SER A 72 14.09 -2.66 10.16
CA SER A 72 13.13 -1.59 10.44
C SER A 72 13.13 -0.57 9.30
N VAL A 73 12.01 0.14 9.12
CA VAL A 73 11.91 1.26 8.15
C VAL A 73 12.99 2.33 8.41
N ASP A 74 13.41 2.49 9.67
CA ASP A 74 14.44 3.44 10.10
C ASP A 74 15.86 3.03 9.65
N ASP A 75 16.10 1.72 9.46
CA ASP A 75 17.38 1.16 9.02
C ASP A 75 17.54 1.18 7.49
N ILE A 76 16.49 1.53 6.74
CA ILE A 76 16.54 1.67 5.28
C ILE A 76 17.06 3.07 4.92
N SER A 77 18.29 3.38 5.33
CA SER A 77 19.07 4.42 4.66
C SER A 77 19.63 3.81 3.38
N LEU A 78 19.02 4.15 2.24
CA LEU A 78 19.48 3.74 0.90
C LEU A 78 20.79 4.44 0.55
N GLU A 79 21.88 4.12 1.25
CA GLU A 79 23.24 4.44 0.80
C GLU A 79 23.58 3.51 -0.36
N VAL A 80 23.13 3.91 -1.57
CA VAL A 80 23.55 3.27 -2.82
C VAL A 80 25.01 3.61 -3.05
N ALA A 81 25.90 2.79 -2.49
CA ALA A 81 27.30 2.76 -2.90
C ALA A 81 27.36 2.12 -4.30
N SER A 82 27.16 2.93 -5.34
CA SER A 82 27.38 2.57 -6.74
C SER A 82 28.86 2.24 -6.95
N SER A 83 29.27 0.99 -6.74
CA SER A 83 30.57 0.51 -7.23
C SER A 83 30.36 -0.29 -8.51
N ALA A 84 30.17 0.42 -9.61
CA ALA A 84 30.26 -0.14 -10.96
C ALA A 84 31.59 0.32 -11.60
N MET A 85 32.71 -0.29 -11.19
CA MET A 85 33.93 -0.24 -12.00
C MET A 85 33.83 -1.33 -13.07
N LEU A 86 33.42 -0.95 -14.28
CA LEU A 86 33.51 -1.82 -15.45
C LEU A 86 34.99 -1.96 -15.85
N PRO A 87 35.52 -3.18 -16.06
CA PRO A 87 36.88 -3.34 -16.55
C PRO A 87 36.95 -2.88 -18.02
N MET A 88 37.80 -1.88 -18.29
CA MET A 88 38.15 -1.49 -19.66
C MET A 88 38.81 -2.69 -20.36
N ARG A 89 38.19 -3.21 -21.43
CA ARG A 89 38.91 -4.01 -22.42
C ARG A 89 39.56 -3.05 -23.40
N SER A 90 40.88 -2.96 -23.36
CA SER A 90 41.67 -2.33 -24.41
C SER A 90 41.49 -3.14 -25.69
N VAL A 91 40.78 -2.60 -26.67
CA VAL A 91 40.77 -3.15 -28.02
C VAL A 91 41.64 -2.25 -28.87
N GLU A 92 42.86 -2.73 -29.14
CA GLU A 92 43.78 -2.16 -30.10
C GLU A 92 43.40 -2.73 -31.47
N VAL A 93 42.80 -1.94 -32.36
CA VAL A 93 42.72 -2.31 -33.78
C VAL A 93 42.90 -1.06 -34.65
N SER A 94 43.95 -1.16 -35.45
CA SER A 94 44.55 -0.27 -36.42
C SER A 94 43.59 0.46 -37.36
N GLU A 95 43.87 1.74 -37.58
CA GLU A 95 43.38 2.52 -38.71
C GLU A 95 44.16 2.11 -39.96
N ASP A 96 43.48 1.55 -40.96
CA ASP A 96 44.00 1.48 -42.33
C ASP A 96 42.96 2.13 -43.26
N GLU A 97 43.47 3.13 -43.97
CA GLU A 97 42.83 4.08 -44.89
C GLU A 97 42.45 3.46 -46.24
#